data_AF-A0A378A0S2-F1
#
_entry.id   AF-A0A378A0S2-F1
#
_cell.length_a   1.000
_cell.length_b   1.000
_cell.length_c   1.000
_cell.angle_alpha   90.00
_cell.angle_beta   90.00
_cell.angle_gamma   90.00
#
_symmetry.space_group_name_H-M   'P 1'
#
loop_
_entity.id
_entity.type
_entity.pdbx_description
1 polymer ?
#
loop_
_entity_poly.entity_id
_entity_poly.type
_entity_poly.pdbx_seq_one_letter_code
_entity_poly.pdbx_strand_id
1 'polypeptide(L)'
;MVKSQPILRYILRVAPAIAVAVLLSACSSTSTARNMHSETHAVGSGDLSSLQASQDEFETMVRNLDVKSRLMDQYASWKGVRYRLGGSTRKGIDCSAFVQRTFREQFWSGTAAFNF
;
A
#
# COMPACT_ATOMS: atom_id res chain seq x y z
N MET A 1 56.32 0.43 31.35
CA MET A 1 55.20 -0.45 31.74
C MET A 1 53.95 -0.06 30.96
N VAL A 2 53.84 -0.48 29.69
CA VAL A 2 52.62 -0.27 28.89
C VAL A 2 52.07 -1.65 28.59
N LYS A 3 51.01 -1.99 29.32
CA LYS A 3 50.36 -3.30 29.28
C LYS A 3 49.70 -3.41 27.90
N SER A 4 50.25 -4.23 27.02
CA SER A 4 49.64 -4.59 25.74
C SER A 4 48.20 -5.02 25.99
N GLN A 5 47.23 -4.20 25.61
CA GLN A 5 45.80 -4.52 25.72
C GLN A 5 45.32 -4.97 24.33
N PRO A 6 45.56 -6.24 23.91
CA PRO A 6 45.01 -6.76 22.66
C PRO A 6 43.48 -6.72 22.68
N ILE A 7 42.89 -6.80 23.87
CA ILE A 7 41.46 -6.70 24.16
C ILE A 7 40.90 -5.33 23.74
N LEU A 8 41.63 -4.24 23.97
CA LEU A 8 41.16 -2.88 23.65
C LEU A 8 41.09 -2.64 22.14
N ARG A 9 42.03 -3.21 21.37
CA ARG A 9 42.01 -3.14 19.90
C ARG A 9 40.92 -4.03 19.31
N TYR A 10 40.60 -5.14 19.95
CA TYR A 10 39.50 -6.01 19.56
C TYR A 10 38.14 -5.34 19.79
N ILE A 11 37.93 -4.72 20.96
CA ILE A 11 36.72 -3.95 21.27
C ILE A 11 36.54 -2.78 20.28
N LEU A 12 37.62 -2.05 19.94
CA LEU A 12 37.57 -0.95 18.98
C LEU A 12 37.24 -1.42 17.54
N ARG A 13 37.57 -2.66 17.19
CA ARG A 13 37.27 -3.27 15.88
C ARG A 13 35.86 -3.88 15.82
N VAL A 14 35.35 -4.36 16.94
CA VAL A 14 34.02 -4.98 17.04
C VAL A 14 32.92 -3.95 17.30
N ALA A 15 33.25 -2.80 17.91
CA ALA A 15 32.33 -1.67 18.11
C ALA A 15 31.56 -1.23 16.84
N PRO A 16 32.19 -1.01 15.66
CA PRO A 16 31.44 -0.66 14.45
C PRO A 16 30.56 -1.81 13.97
N ALA A 17 30.97 -3.07 14.12
CA ALA A 17 30.17 -4.23 13.72
C ALA A 17 28.92 -4.42 14.61
N ILE A 18 29.06 -4.22 15.93
CA ILE A 18 27.92 -4.24 16.87
C ILE A 18 26.99 -3.05 16.61
N ALA A 19 27.53 -1.85 16.38
CA ALA A 19 26.71 -0.68 16.05
C ALA A 19 25.91 -0.89 14.75
N VAL A 20 26.51 -1.46 13.71
CA VAL A 20 25.82 -1.81 12.46
C VAL A 20 24.73 -2.88 12.71
N ALA A 21 24.98 -3.89 13.53
CA ALA A 21 23.96 -4.90 13.88
C ALA A 21 22.77 -4.30 14.66
N VAL A 22 23.04 -3.39 15.60
CA VAL A 22 21.99 -2.69 16.37
C VAL A 22 21.20 -1.73 15.47
N LEU A 23 21.84 -1.03 14.54
CA LEU A 23 21.18 -0.15 13.57
C LEU A 23 20.33 -0.95 12.55
N LEU A 24 20.79 -2.13 12.12
CA LEU A 24 20.01 -3.02 11.24
C LEU A 24 18.76 -3.57 11.95
N SER A 25 18.83 -3.82 13.27
CA SER A 25 17.67 -4.25 14.06
C SER A 25 16.63 -3.13 14.26
N ALA A 26 16.99 -1.86 14.06
CA ALA A 26 16.08 -0.72 14.17
C ALA A 26 15.31 -0.42 12.87
N CYS A 27 15.62 -1.10 11.76
CA CYS A 27 14.87 -1.00 10.49
C CYS A 27 13.65 -1.94 10.39
N SER A 28 13.22 -2.60 11.47
CA SER A 28 11.96 -3.35 11.46
C SER A 28 10.80 -2.54 12.05
N SER A 29 10.21 -1.70 11.21
CA SER A 29 8.82 -1.22 11.36
C SER A 29 8.21 -0.91 10.00
N THR A 30 7.99 -1.96 9.20
CA THR A 30 6.74 -2.23 8.47
C THR A 30 6.87 -3.55 7.69
N SER A 31 5.85 -4.40 7.83
CA SER A 31 5.61 -5.69 7.16
C SER A 31 6.56 -6.86 7.45
N THR A 32 6.72 -7.27 8.71
CA THR A 32 6.81 -8.71 9.00
C THR A 32 5.38 -9.22 9.14
N ALA A 33 4.86 -9.75 8.03
CA ALA A 33 3.89 -10.83 8.07
C ALA A 33 4.41 -11.86 9.08
N ARG A 34 3.84 -11.84 10.29
CA ARG A 34 4.00 -12.91 11.26
C ARG A 34 3.30 -14.13 10.67
N ASN A 35 3.98 -14.84 9.78
CA ASN A 35 3.76 -16.27 9.65
C ASN A 35 4.35 -16.90 10.91
N MET A 36 3.55 -16.81 11.99
CA MET A 36 3.76 -17.55 13.21
C MET A 36 3.39 -19.00 12.88
N HIS A 37 4.35 -19.74 12.33
CA HIS A 37 4.29 -21.18 12.37
C HIS A 37 4.57 -21.63 13.81
N SER A 38 3.57 -21.40 14.67
CA SER A 38 3.47 -22.09 15.94
C SER A 38 2.89 -23.46 15.63
N GLU A 39 3.77 -24.44 15.48
CA GLU A 39 3.41 -25.82 15.79
C GLU A 39 3.15 -25.88 17.30
N THR A 40 1.88 -25.74 17.67
CA THR A 40 1.37 -26.16 18.98
C THR A 40 -0.01 -26.72 18.74
N HIS A 41 -0.15 -28.01 19.02
CA HIS A 41 -1.32 -28.82 18.74
C HIS A 41 -2.60 -28.32 19.43
N ALA A 42 -3.68 -28.37 18.67
CA ALA A 42 -5.10 -28.54 19.06
C ALA A 42 -5.76 -27.45 19.92
N VAL A 43 -6.62 -26.62 19.31
CA VAL A 43 -8.11 -26.69 19.35
C VAL A 43 -8.66 -25.54 18.47
N GLY A 44 -9.48 -25.85 17.45
CA GLY A 44 -10.42 -24.89 16.83
C GLY A 44 -9.99 -24.09 15.58
N SER A 45 -9.56 -24.74 14.49
CA SER A 45 -9.15 -24.08 13.22
C SER A 45 -10.31 -23.70 12.27
N GLY A 46 -11.57 -24.04 12.60
CA GLY A 46 -12.73 -23.82 11.73
C GLY A 46 -13.33 -22.41 11.81
N ASP A 47 -13.22 -21.74 12.96
CA ASP A 47 -13.89 -20.45 13.18
C ASP A 47 -13.03 -19.26 12.73
N LEU A 48 -11.70 -19.34 12.83
CA LEU A 48 -10.78 -18.29 12.37
C LEU A 48 -10.72 -18.21 10.84
N SER A 49 -10.79 -19.34 10.15
CA SER A 49 -10.84 -19.41 8.69
C SER A 49 -12.20 -18.96 8.14
N SER A 50 -13.30 -19.27 8.82
CA SER A 50 -14.64 -18.80 8.41
C SER A 50 -14.83 -17.30 8.68
N LEU A 51 -14.32 -16.77 9.80
CA LEU A 51 -14.35 -15.33 10.09
C LEU A 51 -13.47 -14.55 9.12
N GLN A 52 -12.31 -15.09 8.72
CA GLN A 52 -11.45 -14.45 7.73
C GLN A 52 -12.12 -14.41 6.34
N ALA A 53 -12.77 -15.51 5.92
CA ALA A 53 -13.53 -15.52 4.66
C ALA A 53 -14.66 -14.47 4.65
N SER A 54 -15.41 -14.32 5.75
CA SER A 54 -16.47 -13.32 5.84
C SER A 54 -15.97 -11.86 5.79
N GLN A 55 -14.76 -11.61 6.30
CA GLN A 55 -14.13 -10.30 6.28
C GLN A 55 -13.61 -9.93 4.89
N ASP A 56 -12.98 -10.88 4.18
CA ASP A 56 -12.49 -10.66 2.81
C ASP A 56 -13.65 -10.36 1.83
N GLU A 57 -14.79 -11.03 2.01
CA GLU A 57 -16.01 -10.74 1.24
C GLU A 57 -16.56 -9.33 1.54
N PHE A 58 -16.62 -8.94 2.81
CA PHE A 58 -17.08 -7.61 3.21
C PHE A 58 -16.15 -6.51 2.65
N GLU A 59 -14.85 -6.66 2.81
CA GLU A 59 -13.83 -5.76 2.27
C GLU A 59 -13.93 -5.62 0.74
N THR A 60 -14.19 -6.73 0.04
CA THR A 60 -14.41 -6.72 -1.41
C THR A 60 -15.68 -5.98 -1.78
N MET A 61 -16.78 -6.19 -1.04
CA MET A 61 -18.01 -5.42 -1.24
C MET A 61 -17.80 -3.92 -1.02
N VAL A 62 -17.15 -3.52 0.08
CA VAL A 62 -16.87 -2.11 0.37
C VAL A 62 -15.98 -1.49 -0.71
N ARG A 63 -14.93 -2.18 -1.16
CA ARG A 63 -14.09 -1.72 -2.28
C ARG A 63 -14.90 -1.54 -3.56
N ASN A 64 -15.79 -2.47 -3.89
CA ASN A 64 -16.64 -2.36 -5.07
C ASN A 64 -17.62 -1.18 -4.98
N LEU A 65 -18.16 -0.90 -3.79
CA LEU A 65 -19.00 0.27 -3.55
C LEU A 65 -18.22 1.58 -3.71
N ASP A 66 -16.99 1.66 -3.18
CA ASP A 66 -16.11 2.83 -3.35
C ASP A 66 -15.79 3.07 -4.82
N VAL A 67 -15.33 2.04 -5.54
CA VAL A 67 -15.02 2.13 -6.99
C VAL A 67 -16.27 2.58 -7.77
N LYS A 68 -17.43 1.98 -7.48
CA LYS A 68 -18.68 2.36 -8.14
C LYS A 68 -19.04 3.82 -7.85
N SER A 69 -18.93 4.26 -6.60
CA SER A 69 -19.26 5.64 -6.22
C SER A 69 -18.42 6.66 -6.99
N ARG A 70 -17.10 6.47 -7.05
CA ARG A 70 -16.18 7.33 -7.82
C ARG A 70 -16.50 7.37 -9.31
N LEU A 71 -16.84 6.23 -9.91
CA LEU A 71 -17.27 6.17 -11.31
C LEU A 71 -18.58 6.95 -11.52
N MET A 72 -19.52 6.86 -10.58
CA MET A 72 -20.79 7.58 -10.65
C MET A 72 -20.60 9.09 -10.45
N ASP A 73 -19.67 9.53 -9.62
CA ASP A 73 -19.33 10.95 -9.46
C ASP A 73 -18.73 11.53 -10.73
N GLN A 74 -17.82 10.79 -11.37
CA GLN A 74 -17.28 11.18 -12.68
C GLN A 74 -18.40 11.23 -13.73
N TYR A 75 -19.28 10.24 -13.77
CA TYR A 75 -20.42 10.25 -14.67
C TYR A 75 -21.35 11.45 -14.42
N ALA A 76 -21.71 11.72 -13.17
CA ALA A 76 -22.61 12.80 -12.80
C ALA A 76 -22.09 14.15 -13.27
N SER A 77 -20.79 14.40 -13.12
CA SER A 77 -20.18 15.62 -13.64
C SER A 77 -20.23 15.66 -15.17
N TRP A 78 -19.89 14.58 -15.89
CA TRP A 78 -19.77 14.55 -17.36
C TRP A 78 -21.05 14.23 -18.14
N LYS A 79 -22.14 13.91 -17.46
CA LYS A 79 -23.44 13.66 -18.07
C LYS A 79 -23.87 14.86 -18.92
N GLY A 80 -24.23 14.60 -20.18
CA GLY A 80 -24.71 15.61 -21.13
C GLY A 80 -23.62 16.25 -22.00
N VAL A 81 -22.33 16.03 -21.72
CA VAL A 81 -21.26 16.43 -22.63
C VAL A 81 -21.36 15.60 -23.92
N ARG A 82 -21.36 16.27 -25.07
CA ARG A 82 -21.48 15.59 -26.37
C ARG A 82 -20.21 14.84 -26.73
N TYR A 83 -20.35 13.75 -27.47
CA TYR A 83 -19.21 13.06 -28.04
C TYR A 83 -18.51 13.95 -29.08
N ARG A 84 -17.19 13.98 -29.06
CA ARG A 84 -16.36 14.63 -30.09
C ARG A 84 -15.03 13.90 -30.19
N LEU A 85 -14.72 13.35 -31.37
CA LEU A 85 -13.44 12.68 -31.63
C LEU A 85 -12.26 13.64 -31.36
N GLY A 86 -11.28 13.19 -30.57
CA GLY A 86 -10.16 14.03 -30.11
C GLY A 86 -10.52 15.08 -29.06
N GLY A 87 -11.76 15.06 -28.56
CA GLY A 87 -12.24 15.98 -27.55
C GLY A 87 -11.80 15.58 -26.14
N SER A 88 -11.43 16.55 -25.32
CA SER A 88 -11.00 16.34 -23.93
C SER A 88 -11.64 17.31 -22.93
N THR A 89 -12.68 18.04 -23.35
CA THR A 89 -13.27 19.18 -22.61
C THR A 89 -14.79 19.08 -22.50
N ARG A 90 -15.41 19.99 -21.75
CA ARG A 90 -16.87 20.09 -21.58
C ARG A 90 -17.63 20.44 -22.87
N LYS A 91 -16.94 20.97 -23.90
CA LYS A 91 -17.53 21.24 -25.23
C LYS A 91 -17.65 19.97 -26.08
N GLY A 92 -16.94 18.92 -25.71
CA GLY A 92 -17.01 17.61 -26.35
C GLY A 92 -15.85 16.73 -25.93
N ILE A 93 -16.13 15.45 -25.70
CA ILE A 93 -15.15 14.46 -25.21
C ILE A 93 -15.21 13.16 -26.03
N ASP A 94 -14.08 12.51 -26.25
CA ASP A 94 -14.03 11.16 -26.83
C ASP A 94 -13.92 10.06 -25.76
N CYS A 95 -14.05 8.80 -26.20
CA CYS A 95 -14.03 7.64 -25.30
C CYS A 95 -12.69 7.54 -24.54
N SER A 96 -11.58 7.67 -25.26
CA SER A 96 -10.23 7.56 -24.70
C SER A 96 -9.94 8.65 -23.66
N ALA A 97 -10.31 9.89 -23.95
CA ALA A 97 -10.13 11.04 -23.10
C ALA A 97 -11.02 10.95 -21.86
N PHE A 98 -12.26 10.46 -21.99
CA PHE A 98 -13.12 10.24 -20.83
C PHE A 98 -12.54 9.17 -19.89
N VAL A 99 -12.06 8.05 -20.43
CA VAL A 99 -11.43 6.98 -19.62
C VAL A 99 -10.15 7.49 -18.96
N GLN A 100 -9.23 8.08 -19.72
CA GLN A 100 -7.98 8.64 -19.18
C GLN A 100 -8.24 9.64 -18.06
N ARG A 101 -9.20 10.54 -18.26
CA ARG A 101 -9.59 11.53 -17.26
C ARG A 101 -10.19 10.87 -16.02
N THR A 102 -11.09 9.92 -16.18
CA THR A 102 -11.71 9.19 -15.06
C THR A 102 -10.65 8.52 -14.19
N PHE A 103 -9.71 7.80 -14.80
CA PHE A 103 -8.60 7.19 -14.06
C PHE A 103 -7.70 8.22 -13.39
N ARG A 104 -7.34 9.30 -14.09
CA ARG A 104 -6.49 10.36 -13.56
C ARG A 104 -7.14 11.15 -12.41
N GLU A 105 -8.45 11.39 -12.46
CA GLU A 105 -9.13 12.20 -11.45
C GLU A 105 -9.57 11.35 -10.25
N GLN A 106 -10.10 10.15 -10.50
CA GLN A 106 -10.73 9.33 -9.47
C GLN A 106 -9.79 8.30 -8.82
N PHE A 107 -8.79 7.82 -9.55
CA PHE A 107 -7.97 6.67 -9.13
C PHE A 107 -6.46 6.97 -9.04
N TRP A 108 -5.98 8.05 -9.65
CA TRP A 108 -4.56 8.43 -9.64
C TRP A 108 -4.12 9.17 -8.36
N SER A 109 -5.05 9.40 -7.43
CA SER A 109 -4.77 10.16 -6.21
C SER A 109 -4.57 9.26 -5.00
N GLY A 110 -3.46 8.53 -4.98
CA GLY A 110 -2.67 8.41 -3.76
C GLY A 110 -1.76 9.63 -3.66
N THR A 111 -2.27 10.72 -3.08
CA THR A 111 -1.48 11.91 -2.67
C THR A 111 -0.57 12.54 -3.74
N ALA A 112 -1.13 13.26 -4.72
CA ALA A 112 -0.49 14.48 -5.27
C ALA A 112 -1.43 15.16 -6.28
N ALA A 113 -1.97 16.30 -5.87
CA ALA A 113 -2.48 17.29 -6.79
C ALA A 113 -1.32 17.79 -7.67
N PHE A 114 -1.21 17.28 -8.90
CA PHE A 114 -0.49 17.99 -9.94
C PHE A 114 -1.47 18.93 -10.64
N ASN A 115 -1.42 20.19 -10.20
CA ASN A 115 -1.84 21.32 -11.00
C ASN A 115 -0.96 21.35 -12.25
N PHE A 116 -1.58 21.19 -13.42
CA PHE A 116 -1.07 21.65 -14.71
C PHE A 116 -2.24 22.21 -15.51
#